data_AF-A0A845X6J0-F1
#
_entry.id   AF-A0A845X6J0-F1
#
_cell.length_a   1.000
_cell.length_b   1.000
_cell.length_c   1.000
_cell.angle_alpha   90.00
_cell.angle_beta   90.00
_cell.angle_gamma   90.00
#
_symmetry.space_group_name_H-M   'P 1'
#
loop_
_entity.id
_entity.type
_entity.pdbx_description
1 polymer ?
#
loop_
_entity_poly.entity_id
_entity_poly.type
_entity_poly.pdbx_seq_one_letter_code
_entity_poly.pdbx_strand_id
1 'polypeptide(L)'
;MSYLKASQLKDWSSMSSPKEKLLEIYRVEYEKLKTEQLQRITFRDVQIPFSMFLGIAPILSVAFAKDNPFGYNLLLVVPLICVSLGWAYVANDEKISTIGDYVRDDLRKSYNLILDELAHPEEVKTELKKLIFGWEHYHKNDTYKEERKITQLFVNLLTFVFSGLIALAIFLVLKGSESSQASISTFSSLIKGWQVISGSMKLLVFSEIFTLIGLGWWIYIYSGFKKNFYKLLQKRFPNWMKRYFRKFMRIARLR
;
A
#
# COMPACT_ATOMS: atom_id res chain seq x y z
N MET A 1 19.17 -0.64 13.04
CA MET A 1 18.23 -0.56 14.19
C MET A 1 18.90 0.04 15.43
N SER A 2 19.88 0.93 15.27
CA SER A 2 20.03 2.12 16.13
C SER A 2 18.96 3.12 15.62
N TYR A 3 18.27 3.95 16.40
CA TYR A 3 18.75 5.28 16.80
C TYR A 3 17.64 5.94 17.64
N LEU A 4 17.71 5.82 18.96
CA LEU A 4 17.22 6.89 19.84
C LEU A 4 18.42 7.81 20.04
N LYS A 5 18.42 9.00 19.42
CA LYS A 5 19.42 10.01 19.78
C LYS A 5 19.15 10.40 21.22
N ALA A 6 20.18 10.35 22.07
CA ALA A 6 20.11 10.77 23.48
C ALA A 6 19.53 12.18 23.65
N SER A 7 19.61 13.03 22.62
CA SER A 7 19.04 14.38 22.60
C SER A 7 17.51 14.45 22.58
N GLN A 8 16.79 13.35 22.27
CA GLN A 8 15.31 13.33 22.26
C GLN A 8 14.71 12.86 23.59
N LEU A 9 15.55 12.41 24.51
CA LEU A 9 15.14 11.89 25.79
C LEU A 9 15.31 13.00 26.83
N LYS A 10 14.23 13.30 27.56
CA LYS A 10 14.31 14.19 28.73
C LYS A 10 15.39 13.66 29.68
N ASP A 11 16.09 14.52 30.43
CA ASP A 11 17.22 14.10 31.27
C ASP A 11 16.90 12.88 32.14
N TRP A 12 17.34 11.70 31.70
CA TRP A 12 17.03 10.41 32.30
C TRP A 12 17.59 10.27 33.71
N SER A 13 18.57 11.11 34.09
CA SER A 13 19.10 11.15 35.45
C SER A 13 18.07 11.67 36.46
N SER A 14 17.08 12.45 35.99
CA SER A 14 15.97 12.97 36.80
C SER A 14 14.80 11.98 36.97
N MET A 15 14.75 10.90 36.19
CA MET A 15 13.68 9.89 36.27
C MET A 15 14.05 8.82 37.28
N SER A 16 13.28 8.76 38.36
CA SER A 16 13.57 7.91 39.52
C SER A 16 13.11 6.46 39.34
N SER A 17 12.07 6.22 38.53
CA SER A 17 11.46 4.89 38.36
C SER A 17 11.75 4.27 36.99
N PRO A 18 12.07 2.97 36.91
CA PRO A 18 12.13 2.22 35.64
C PRO A 18 10.87 2.36 34.78
N LYS A 19 9.70 2.52 35.42
CA LYS A 19 8.41 2.67 34.74
C LYS A 19 8.25 4.05 34.07
N GLU A 20 8.74 5.10 34.72
CA GLU A 20 8.78 6.46 34.14
C GLU A 20 9.65 6.47 32.87
N LYS A 21 10.81 5.79 32.92
CA LYS A 21 11.69 5.63 31.75
C LYS A 21 11.00 4.86 30.62
N LEU A 22 10.21 3.83 30.94
CA LEU A 22 9.48 3.05 29.94
C LEU A 22 8.34 3.86 29.29
N LEU A 23 7.62 4.68 30.06
CA LEU A 23 6.64 5.62 29.51
C LEU A 23 7.28 6.62 28.54
N GLU A 24 8.46 7.14 28.89
CA GLU A 24 9.21 8.04 28.02
C GLU A 24 9.65 7.35 26.73
N ILE A 25 10.11 6.09 26.80
CA ILE A 25 10.45 5.29 25.62
C ILE A 25 9.23 5.16 24.70
N TYR A 26 8.07 4.79 25.23
CA TYR A 26 6.84 4.67 24.43
C TYR A 26 6.37 6.01 23.84
N ARG A 27 6.57 7.11 24.57
CA ARG A 27 6.29 8.45 24.04
C ARG A 27 7.17 8.77 22.83
N VAL A 28 8.47 8.54 22.94
CA VAL A 28 9.40 8.83 21.83
C VAL A 28 9.19 7.87 20.66
N GLU A 29 8.89 6.59 20.93
CA GLU A 29 8.51 5.63 19.90
C GLU A 29 7.26 6.09 19.15
N TYR A 30 6.22 6.53 19.87
CA TYR A 30 5.02 7.09 19.27
C TYR A 30 5.32 8.30 18.38
N GLU A 31 6.08 9.28 18.88
CA GLU A 31 6.46 10.48 18.10
C GLU A 31 7.21 10.11 16.82
N LYS A 32 8.11 9.12 16.90
CA LYS A 32 8.86 8.64 15.74
C LYS A 32 7.96 7.95 14.73
N LEU A 33 7.04 7.10 15.19
CA LEU A 33 6.07 6.41 14.33
C LEU A 33 5.12 7.39 13.65
N LYS A 34 4.64 8.42 14.35
CA LYS A 34 3.79 9.47 13.74
C LYS A 34 4.56 10.28 12.70
N THR A 35 5.84 10.57 12.95
CA THR A 35 6.70 11.24 11.97
C THR A 35 6.88 10.39 10.70
N GLU A 36 7.16 9.10 10.85
CA GLU A 36 7.25 8.18 9.70
C GLU A 36 5.90 8.07 8.97
N GLN A 37 4.79 7.95 9.70
CA GLN A 37 3.45 7.89 9.13
C GLN A 37 3.15 9.13 8.30
N LEU A 38 3.47 10.33 8.81
CA LEU A 38 3.31 11.59 8.09
C LEU A 38 4.16 11.62 6.81
N GLN A 39 5.43 11.22 6.88
CA GLN A 39 6.31 11.16 5.71
C GLN A 39 5.74 10.25 4.61
N ARG A 40 5.22 9.08 5.01
CA ARG A 40 4.61 8.13 4.07
C ARG A 40 3.30 8.64 3.48
N ILE A 41 2.47 9.31 4.27
CA ILE A 41 1.25 9.96 3.80
C ILE A 41 1.59 11.05 2.78
N THR A 42 2.56 11.93 3.09
CA THR A 42 3.02 12.97 2.16
C THR A 42 3.58 12.37 0.87
N PHE A 43 4.36 11.30 0.96
CA PHE A 43 4.86 10.59 -0.21
C PHE A 43 3.70 10.07 -1.07
N ARG A 44 2.72 9.40 -0.46
CA ARG A 44 1.54 8.83 -1.14
C ARG A 44 0.65 9.89 -1.79
N ASP A 45 0.34 10.96 -1.06
CA ASP A 45 -0.71 11.92 -1.44
C ASP A 45 -0.19 13.10 -2.26
N VAL A 46 1.09 13.45 -2.13
CA VAL A 46 1.68 14.59 -2.85
C VAL A 46 2.71 14.12 -3.87
N GLN A 47 3.69 13.32 -3.44
CA GLN A 47 4.85 13.02 -4.28
C GLN A 47 4.52 12.04 -5.41
N ILE A 48 3.73 11.01 -5.16
CA ILE A 48 3.34 10.03 -6.19
C ILE A 48 2.50 10.69 -7.31
N PRO A 49 1.39 11.40 -7.01
CA PRO A 49 0.61 12.06 -8.07
C PRO A 49 1.44 13.07 -8.86
N PHE A 50 2.29 13.84 -8.18
CA PHE A 50 3.18 14.80 -8.84
C PHE A 50 4.18 14.12 -9.77
N SER A 51 4.78 13.02 -9.32
CA SER A 51 5.74 12.22 -10.11
C SER A 51 5.04 11.54 -11.29
N MET A 52 3.79 11.14 -11.15
CA MET A 52 2.98 10.59 -12.23
C MET A 52 2.73 11.63 -13.34
N PHE A 53 2.35 12.85 -12.95
CA PHE A 53 2.18 13.95 -13.88
C PHE A 53 3.49 14.28 -14.62
N LEU A 54 4.58 14.45 -13.87
CA LEU A 54 5.91 14.74 -14.45
C LEU A 54 6.47 13.60 -15.30
N GLY A 55 6.11 12.34 -14.99
CA GLY A 55 6.53 11.19 -15.77
C GLY A 55 5.77 11.07 -17.10
N ILE A 56 4.46 11.34 -17.10
CA ILE A 56 3.60 11.06 -18.25
C ILE A 56 3.50 12.27 -19.20
N ALA A 57 3.36 13.50 -18.69
CA ALA A 57 3.10 14.66 -19.54
C ALA A 57 4.22 14.93 -20.58
N PRO A 58 5.52 14.88 -20.23
CA PRO A 58 6.59 15.03 -21.22
C PRO A 58 6.61 13.91 -22.25
N ILE A 59 6.33 12.67 -21.81
CA ILE A 59 6.26 11.51 -22.70
C ILE A 59 5.16 11.69 -23.75
N LEU A 60 3.97 12.12 -23.33
CA LEU A 60 2.88 12.43 -24.27
C LEU A 60 3.29 13.55 -25.22
N SER A 61 3.83 14.66 -24.70
CA SER A 61 4.27 15.80 -25.52
C SER A 61 5.25 15.38 -26.63
N VAL A 62 6.27 14.57 -26.27
CA VAL A 62 7.27 14.10 -27.23
C VAL A 62 6.70 13.02 -28.16
N ALA A 63 5.88 12.09 -27.65
CA ALA A 63 5.29 11.02 -28.45
C ALA A 63 4.42 11.55 -29.61
N PHE A 64 3.77 12.69 -29.42
CA PHE A 64 2.92 13.34 -30.43
C PHE A 64 3.62 14.47 -31.21
N ALA A 65 4.91 14.71 -30.98
CA ALA A 65 5.67 15.68 -31.76
C ALA A 65 5.94 15.16 -33.19
N LYS A 66 5.73 16.03 -34.19
CA LYS A 66 5.74 15.68 -35.63
C LYS A 66 7.06 15.06 -36.12
N ASP A 67 8.18 15.46 -35.54
CA ASP A 67 9.54 15.06 -35.98
C ASP A 67 10.26 14.17 -34.95
N ASN A 68 9.50 13.44 -34.12
CA ASN A 68 10.11 12.58 -33.10
C ASN A 68 10.61 11.24 -33.69
N PRO A 69 11.92 10.93 -33.60
CA PRO A 69 12.47 9.68 -34.11
C PRO A 69 11.95 8.42 -33.39
N PHE A 70 11.49 8.54 -32.15
CA PHE A 70 10.90 7.43 -31.39
C PHE A 70 9.39 7.25 -31.64
N GLY A 71 8.72 8.31 -32.14
CA GLY A 71 7.29 8.38 -32.40
C GLY A 71 6.43 7.86 -31.23
N TYR A 72 5.37 7.13 -31.56
CA TYR A 72 4.43 6.57 -30.59
C TYR A 72 5.01 5.47 -29.70
N ASN A 73 6.22 4.95 -29.98
CA ASN A 73 6.82 3.90 -29.13
C ASN A 73 7.07 4.40 -27.70
N LEU A 74 7.22 5.72 -27.49
CA LEU A 74 7.35 6.31 -26.16
C LEU A 74 6.12 6.07 -25.26
N LEU A 75 4.94 5.85 -25.83
CA LEU A 75 3.72 5.52 -25.06
C LEU A 75 3.85 4.21 -24.27
N LEU A 76 4.74 3.30 -24.69
CA LEU A 76 5.00 2.04 -23.99
C LEU A 76 5.70 2.24 -22.63
N VAL A 77 6.27 3.42 -22.39
CA VAL A 77 6.86 3.78 -21.09
C VAL A 77 5.78 4.10 -20.05
N VAL A 78 4.61 4.58 -20.49
CA VAL A 78 3.52 4.98 -19.58
C VAL A 78 3.02 3.83 -18.70
N PRO A 79 2.73 2.62 -19.22
CA PRO A 79 2.41 1.46 -18.36
C PRO A 79 3.47 1.16 -17.31
N LEU A 80 4.76 1.27 -17.64
CA LEU A 80 5.85 1.01 -16.70
C LEU A 80 5.89 2.03 -15.57
N ILE A 81 5.67 3.31 -15.89
CA ILE A 81 5.54 4.38 -14.88
C ILE A 81 4.34 4.10 -13.98
N CYS A 82 3.19 3.77 -14.57
CA CYS A 82 1.95 3.52 -13.83
C CYS A 82 2.09 2.35 -12.85
N VAL A 83 2.69 1.23 -13.28
CA VAL A 83 2.95 0.07 -12.41
C VAL A 83 3.94 0.40 -11.31
N SER A 84 5.04 1.08 -11.64
CA SER A 84 6.09 1.43 -10.65
C SER A 84 5.56 2.35 -9.55
N LEU A 85 4.81 3.39 -9.93
CA LEU A 85 4.21 4.33 -9.00
C LEU A 85 3.03 3.73 -8.24
N GLY A 86 2.20 2.90 -8.90
CA GLY A 86 1.11 2.18 -8.26
C GLY A 86 1.61 1.20 -7.19
N TRP A 87 2.72 0.50 -7.44
CA TRP A 87 3.37 -0.34 -6.44
C TRP A 87 3.88 0.48 -5.24
N ALA A 88 4.57 1.59 -5.50
CA ALA A 88 5.04 2.47 -4.44
C ALA A 88 3.89 3.04 -3.58
N TYR A 89 2.73 3.30 -4.20
CA TYR A 89 1.53 3.72 -3.51
C TYR A 89 1.02 2.63 -2.55
N VAL A 90 0.83 1.41 -3.05
CA VAL A 90 0.32 0.28 -2.25
C VAL A 90 1.28 -0.08 -1.11
N ALA A 91 2.59 -0.10 -1.38
CA ALA A 91 3.60 -0.38 -0.37
C ALA A 91 3.58 0.65 0.77
N ASN A 92 3.33 1.93 0.48
CA ASN A 92 3.19 2.96 1.51
C ASN A 92 1.88 2.81 2.29
N ASP A 93 0.77 2.52 1.62
CA ASP A 93 -0.52 2.35 2.28
C ASP A 93 -0.52 1.19 3.29
N GLU A 94 0.15 0.08 2.96
CA GLU A 94 0.35 -1.05 3.90
C GLU A 94 1.16 -0.62 5.13
N LYS A 95 2.23 0.15 4.96
CA LYS A 95 3.06 0.62 6.07
C LYS A 95 2.33 1.62 6.95
N ILE A 96 1.58 2.55 6.36
CA ILE A 96 0.72 3.50 7.10
C ILE A 96 -0.31 2.73 7.93
N SER A 97 -0.93 1.70 7.34
CA SER A 97 -1.91 0.86 8.03
C SER A 97 -1.28 0.08 9.19
N THR A 98 -0.13 -0.54 8.95
CA THR A 98 0.60 -1.33 9.96
C THR A 98 1.06 -0.47 11.14
N ILE A 99 1.58 0.73 10.89
CA ILE A 99 1.94 1.69 11.94
C ILE A 99 0.70 2.06 12.75
N GLY A 100 -0.42 2.34 12.07
CA GLY A 100 -1.68 2.64 12.74
C GLY A 100 -2.18 1.50 13.62
N ASP A 101 -2.12 0.26 13.13
CA ASP A 101 -2.51 -0.94 13.91
C ASP A 101 -1.62 -1.10 15.14
N TYR A 102 -0.29 -1.04 14.97
CA TYR A 102 0.66 -1.14 16.08
C TYR A 102 0.45 -0.08 17.16
N VAL A 103 0.26 1.18 16.78
CA VAL A 103 -0.01 2.27 17.73
C VAL A 103 -1.29 2.01 18.53
N ARG A 104 -2.35 1.55 17.87
CA ARG A 104 -3.66 1.32 18.50
C ARG A 104 -3.70 0.08 19.37
N ASP A 105 -3.11 -1.02 18.90
CA ASP A 105 -3.32 -2.34 19.47
C ASP A 105 -2.17 -2.78 20.38
N ASP A 106 -0.94 -2.35 20.12
CA ASP A 106 0.23 -2.80 20.90
C ASP A 106 0.72 -1.67 21.80
N LEU A 107 1.11 -0.53 21.22
CA LEU A 107 1.73 0.58 21.96
C LEU A 107 0.79 1.14 23.03
N ARG A 108 -0.49 1.35 22.68
CA ARG A 108 -1.50 1.81 23.63
C ARG A 108 -1.76 0.82 24.77
N LYS A 109 -1.81 -0.49 24.48
CA LYS A 109 -2.02 -1.50 25.53
C LYS A 109 -0.87 -1.49 26.52
N SER A 110 0.37 -1.48 26.00
CA SER A 110 1.58 -1.41 26.82
C SER A 110 1.65 -0.13 27.65
N TYR A 111 1.25 1.01 27.08
CA TYR A 111 1.22 2.29 27.79
C TYR A 111 0.17 2.30 28.92
N ASN A 112 -1.04 1.80 28.65
CA ASN A 112 -2.11 1.73 29.64
C ASN A 112 -1.77 0.79 30.81
N LEU A 113 -1.08 -0.33 30.55
CA LEU A 113 -0.65 -1.25 31.61
C LEU A 113 0.29 -0.56 32.61
N ILE A 114 1.23 0.24 32.11
CA ILE A 114 2.16 0.97 32.98
C ILE A 114 1.46 2.09 33.75
N LEU A 115 0.53 2.80 33.09
CA LEU A 115 -0.28 3.81 33.77
C LEU A 115 -1.14 3.22 34.88
N ASP A 116 -1.64 2.00 34.71
CA ASP A 116 -2.47 1.33 35.72
C ASP A 116 -1.73 1.10 37.03
N GLU A 117 -0.41 0.97 36.94
CA GLU A 117 0.48 0.75 38.08
C GLU A 117 1.08 2.04 38.66
N LEU A 118 1.01 3.16 37.94
CA LEU A 118 1.60 4.44 38.36
C LEU A 118 0.57 5.49 38.78
N ALA A 119 -0.63 5.48 38.21
CA ALA A 119 -1.64 6.50 38.43
C ALA A 119 -2.55 6.16 39.63
N HIS A 120 -2.47 6.97 40.68
CA HIS A 120 -3.45 7.04 41.77
C HIS A 120 -3.86 8.51 41.93
N PRO A 121 -5.15 8.86 42.17
CA PRO A 121 -6.35 8.01 42.38
C PRO A 121 -6.98 7.45 41.08
N GLU A 122 -7.88 6.45 41.21
CA GLU A 122 -8.56 5.77 40.08
C GLU A 122 -9.39 6.71 39.16
N GLU A 123 -9.89 7.82 39.69
CA GLU A 123 -10.61 8.83 38.91
C GLU A 123 -9.69 9.49 37.86
N VAL A 124 -8.47 9.86 38.26
CA VAL A 124 -7.46 10.48 37.39
C VAL A 124 -6.99 9.49 36.32
N LYS A 125 -6.86 8.21 36.69
CA LYS A 125 -6.48 7.12 35.79
C LYS A 125 -7.51 6.89 34.68
N THR A 126 -8.80 6.96 35.00
CA THR A 126 -9.88 6.78 34.01
C THR A 126 -9.90 7.91 32.99
N GLU A 127 -9.72 9.16 33.42
CA GLU A 127 -9.67 10.32 32.53
C GLU A 127 -8.40 10.33 31.67
N LEU A 128 -7.23 10.00 32.25
CA LEU A 128 -5.98 9.86 31.51
C LEU A 128 -6.08 8.82 30.38
N LYS A 129 -6.67 7.65 30.65
CA LYS A 129 -6.88 6.62 29.62
C LYS A 129 -7.77 7.05 28.46
N LYS A 130 -8.72 7.95 28.70
CA LYS A 130 -9.59 8.52 27.66
C LYS A 130 -8.84 9.56 26.83
N LEU A 131 -8.03 10.40 27.47
CA LEU A 131 -7.26 11.45 26.81
C LEU A 131 -6.10 10.87 25.98
N ILE A 132 -5.44 9.83 26.49
CA ILE A 132 -4.29 9.21 25.85
C ILE A 132 -4.73 8.40 24.62
N PHE A 133 -4.22 8.84 23.47
CA PHE A 133 -4.64 8.40 22.15
C PHE A 133 -6.14 8.67 21.86
N GLY A 134 -6.76 9.65 22.53
CA GLY A 134 -8.15 10.01 22.32
C GLY A 134 -8.47 10.36 20.85
N TRP A 135 -7.54 11.05 20.17
CA TRP A 135 -7.64 11.34 18.73
C TRP A 135 -7.71 10.08 17.86
N GLU A 136 -6.89 9.07 18.17
CA GLU A 136 -6.85 7.80 17.44
C GLU A 136 -8.17 7.00 17.61
N HIS A 137 -8.91 7.24 18.69
CA HIS A 137 -10.22 6.64 18.93
C HIS A 137 -11.38 7.44 18.32
N TYR A 138 -11.34 8.77 18.43
CA TYR A 138 -12.40 9.65 17.90
C TYR A 138 -12.65 9.38 16.41
N HIS A 139 -11.57 9.23 15.62
CA HIS A 139 -11.68 8.98 14.18
C HIS A 139 -12.16 7.58 13.80
N LYS A 140 -12.34 6.66 14.77
CA LYS A 140 -12.81 5.29 14.51
C LYS A 140 -14.28 5.25 14.10
N ASN A 141 -15.09 6.18 14.62
CA ASN A 141 -16.54 6.21 14.41
C ASN A 141 -16.95 6.98 13.15
N ASP A 142 -16.02 7.11 12.21
CA ASP A 142 -16.28 7.79 10.95
C ASP A 142 -17.13 6.91 10.02
N THR A 143 -18.41 7.29 9.90
CA THR A 143 -19.43 6.61 9.10
C THR A 143 -19.03 6.48 7.62
N TYR A 144 -18.23 7.41 7.10
CA TYR A 144 -17.86 7.47 5.68
C TYR A 144 -16.57 6.72 5.35
N LYS A 145 -16.04 5.93 6.29
CA LYS A 145 -14.77 5.21 6.11
C LYS A 145 -14.80 4.23 4.93
N GLU A 146 -15.91 3.55 4.71
CA GLU A 146 -16.05 2.60 3.60
C GLU A 146 -16.16 3.32 2.27
N GLU A 147 -16.97 4.37 2.20
CA GLU A 147 -17.13 5.20 1.00
C GLU A 147 -15.80 5.82 0.56
N ARG A 148 -15.04 6.40 1.49
CA ARG A 148 -13.72 6.96 1.17
C ARG A 148 -12.76 5.91 0.62
N LYS A 149 -12.78 4.68 1.15
CA LYS A 149 -11.94 3.59 0.63
C LYS A 149 -12.34 3.16 -0.77
N ILE A 150 -13.64 3.14 -1.07
CA ILE A 150 -14.14 2.82 -2.41
C ILE A 150 -13.74 3.92 -3.39
N THR A 151 -13.96 5.19 -3.04
CA THR A 151 -13.53 6.33 -3.86
C THR A 151 -12.02 6.32 -4.09
N GLN A 152 -11.23 6.05 -3.05
CA GLN A 152 -9.78 5.93 -3.16
C GLN A 152 -9.37 4.77 -4.08
N LEU A 153 -10.01 3.60 -3.97
CA LEU A 153 -9.75 2.47 -4.88
C LEU A 153 -10.08 2.84 -6.32
N PHE A 154 -11.23 3.48 -6.56
CA PHE A 154 -11.65 3.91 -7.88
C PHE A 154 -10.65 4.90 -8.50
N VAL A 155 -10.27 5.94 -7.77
CA VAL A 155 -9.25 6.90 -8.20
C VAL A 155 -7.92 6.20 -8.47
N ASN A 156 -7.49 5.29 -7.61
CA ASN A 156 -6.24 4.54 -7.80
C ASN A 156 -6.27 3.66 -9.06
N LEU A 157 -7.40 3.03 -9.37
CA LEU A 157 -7.54 2.25 -10.61
C LEU A 157 -7.50 3.16 -11.84
N LEU A 158 -8.19 4.30 -11.82
CA LEU A 158 -8.13 5.30 -12.90
C LEU A 158 -6.69 5.78 -13.13
N THR A 159 -6.04 6.18 -12.05
CA THR A 159 -4.69 6.71 -12.08
C THR A 159 -3.71 5.62 -12.51
N PHE A 160 -3.54 4.54 -11.76
CA PHE A 160 -2.42 3.60 -11.98
C PHE A 160 -2.68 2.45 -12.95
N VAL A 161 -3.94 2.17 -13.32
CA VAL A 161 -4.25 1.04 -14.22
C VAL A 161 -4.76 1.56 -15.55
N PHE A 162 -5.86 2.32 -15.52
CA PHE A 162 -6.50 2.78 -16.76
C PHE A 162 -5.60 3.73 -17.56
N SER A 163 -4.82 4.60 -16.90
CA SER A 163 -3.88 5.48 -17.63
C SER A 163 -2.86 4.69 -18.46
N GLY A 164 -2.32 3.60 -17.91
CA GLY A 164 -1.41 2.70 -18.63
C GLY A 164 -2.11 1.95 -19.77
N LEU A 165 -3.32 1.43 -19.52
CA LEU A 165 -4.11 0.74 -20.54
C LEU A 165 -4.51 1.67 -21.69
N ILE A 166 -4.87 2.91 -21.41
CA ILE A 166 -5.21 3.92 -22.42
C ILE A 166 -3.98 4.22 -23.28
N ALA A 167 -2.81 4.44 -22.68
CA ALA A 167 -1.58 4.67 -23.44
C ALA A 167 -1.22 3.48 -24.34
N LEU A 168 -1.37 2.25 -23.83
CA LEU A 168 -1.17 1.03 -24.61
C LEU A 168 -2.19 0.90 -25.76
N ALA A 169 -3.47 1.21 -25.52
CA ALA A 169 -4.50 1.19 -26.54
C ALA A 169 -4.23 2.21 -27.65
N ILE A 170 -3.87 3.44 -27.29
CA ILE A 170 -3.47 4.49 -28.23
C ILE A 170 -2.28 4.03 -29.08
N PHE A 171 -1.25 3.46 -28.45
CA PHE A 171 -0.10 2.89 -29.16
C PHE A 171 -0.53 1.83 -30.19
N LEU A 172 -1.38 0.89 -29.79
CA LEU A 172 -1.85 -0.19 -30.67
C LEU A 172 -2.67 0.34 -31.85
N VAL A 173 -3.54 1.32 -31.62
CA VAL A 173 -4.38 1.93 -32.67
C VAL A 173 -3.51 2.71 -33.66
N LEU A 174 -2.61 3.57 -33.17
CA LEU A 174 -1.78 4.42 -34.03
C LEU A 174 -0.78 3.60 -34.83
N LYS A 175 -0.08 2.65 -34.19
CA LYS A 175 0.91 1.81 -34.87
C LYS A 175 0.28 0.70 -35.72
N GLY A 176 -0.91 0.24 -35.34
CA GLY A 176 -1.71 -0.71 -36.14
C GLY A 176 -2.08 -0.17 -37.52
N SER A 177 -2.15 1.16 -37.67
CA SER A 177 -2.40 1.82 -38.94
C SER A 177 -1.21 1.82 -39.91
N GLU A 178 0.03 1.64 -39.44
CA GLU A 178 1.24 1.79 -40.26
C GLU A 178 1.92 0.47 -40.71
N SER A 179 1.67 -0.66 -40.04
CA SER A 179 1.92 -2.06 -40.50
C SER A 179 2.02 -3.00 -39.29
N SER A 180 1.04 -3.89 -39.15
CA SER A 180 0.81 -4.70 -37.93
C SER A 180 1.91 -5.70 -37.53
N GLN A 181 2.95 -5.94 -38.33
CA GLN A 181 3.95 -6.99 -38.04
C GLN A 181 5.15 -6.52 -37.21
N ALA A 182 5.58 -5.26 -37.31
CA ALA A 182 6.73 -4.73 -36.56
C ALA A 182 6.41 -4.42 -35.08
N SER A 183 5.15 -4.12 -34.77
CA SER A 183 4.69 -3.79 -33.41
C SER A 183 4.72 -5.00 -32.48
N ILE A 184 4.31 -6.16 -32.99
CA ILE A 184 4.23 -7.42 -32.23
C ILE A 184 5.65 -7.90 -31.87
N SER A 185 6.62 -7.76 -32.78
CA SER A 185 8.02 -8.14 -32.51
C SER A 185 8.67 -7.21 -31.49
N THR A 186 8.37 -5.91 -31.52
CA THR A 186 8.89 -4.91 -30.56
C THR A 186 8.32 -5.14 -29.15
N PHE A 187 7.02 -5.42 -29.04
CA PHE A 187 6.39 -5.73 -27.75
C PHE A 187 6.88 -7.07 -27.19
N SER A 188 7.06 -8.08 -28.05
CA SER A 188 7.66 -9.36 -27.66
C SER A 188 9.11 -9.19 -27.18
N SER A 189 9.89 -8.30 -27.79
CA SER A 189 11.27 -8.03 -27.37
C SER A 189 11.35 -7.20 -26.09
N LEU A 190 10.41 -6.30 -25.82
CA LEU A 190 10.27 -5.62 -24.53
C LEU A 190 9.86 -6.60 -23.42
N ILE A 191 8.91 -7.50 -23.67
CA ILE A 191 8.56 -8.58 -22.73
C ILE A 191 9.77 -9.49 -22.48
N LYS A 192 10.52 -9.84 -23.52
CA LYS A 192 11.74 -10.66 -23.37
C LYS A 192 12.84 -9.91 -22.62
N GLY A 193 13.04 -8.62 -22.88
CA GLY A 193 13.97 -7.77 -22.13
C GLY A 193 13.56 -7.67 -20.65
N TRP A 194 12.27 -7.51 -20.39
CA TRP A 194 11.71 -7.57 -19.04
C TRP A 194 11.87 -8.96 -18.39
N GLN A 195 11.70 -10.05 -19.15
CA GLN A 195 11.96 -11.42 -18.70
C GLN A 195 13.44 -11.69 -18.41
N VAL A 196 14.37 -10.99 -19.07
CA VAL A 196 15.81 -11.07 -18.78
C VAL A 196 16.17 -10.25 -17.54
N ILE A 197 15.61 -9.06 -17.37
CA ILE A 197 15.78 -8.23 -16.17
C ILE A 197 15.15 -8.92 -14.95
N SER A 198 13.92 -9.40 -15.08
CA SER A 198 13.22 -10.18 -14.04
C SER A 198 13.77 -11.60 -13.89
N GLY A 199 14.34 -12.19 -14.94
CA GLY A 199 15.08 -13.45 -14.90
C GLY A 199 16.49 -13.31 -14.31
N SER A 200 16.96 -12.08 -14.12
CA SER A 200 18.12 -11.75 -13.28
C SER A 200 17.67 -11.54 -11.82
N MET A 201 16.42 -11.09 -11.62
CA MET A 201 15.70 -11.06 -10.34
C MET A 201 14.79 -12.29 -10.16
N LYS A 202 15.31 -13.52 -10.28
CA LYS A 202 14.58 -14.83 -10.35
C LYS A 202 13.58 -15.18 -9.22
N LEU A 203 12.94 -14.25 -8.54
CA LEU A 203 12.02 -14.53 -7.44
C LEU A 203 10.63 -13.87 -7.55
N LEU A 204 10.29 -13.03 -8.54
CA LEU A 204 9.03 -12.26 -8.48
C LEU A 204 8.01 -12.39 -9.63
N VAL A 205 8.36 -12.93 -10.81
CA VAL A 205 7.42 -12.92 -11.96
C VAL A 205 6.54 -14.18 -12.08
N PHE A 206 6.70 -15.18 -11.20
CA PHE A 206 5.63 -16.18 -11.01
C PHE A 206 4.33 -15.58 -10.43
N SER A 207 4.35 -14.30 -10.03
CA SER A 207 3.22 -13.59 -9.44
C SER A 207 2.31 -12.85 -10.42
N GLU A 208 2.68 -12.62 -11.69
CA GLU A 208 1.92 -11.69 -12.57
C GLU A 208 0.67 -12.31 -13.23
N ILE A 209 0.76 -13.56 -13.70
CA ILE A 209 -0.45 -14.33 -14.07
C ILE A 209 -1.30 -14.60 -12.81
N PHE A 210 -0.66 -14.74 -11.65
CA PHE A 210 -1.32 -14.87 -10.35
C PHE A 210 -1.88 -13.56 -9.79
N THR A 211 -1.47 -12.38 -10.25
CA THR A 211 -2.00 -11.08 -9.81
C THR A 211 -3.04 -10.54 -10.74
N LEU A 212 -3.13 -10.97 -12.00
CA LEU A 212 -4.33 -10.72 -12.81
C LEU A 212 -5.47 -11.70 -12.46
N ILE A 213 -5.16 -12.99 -12.30
CA ILE A 213 -6.09 -13.96 -11.70
C ILE A 213 -6.36 -13.57 -10.24
N GLY A 214 -5.34 -13.08 -9.53
CA GLY A 214 -5.38 -12.58 -8.17
C GLY A 214 -6.16 -11.28 -8.01
N LEU A 215 -6.11 -10.33 -8.94
CA LEU A 215 -6.92 -9.10 -8.95
C LEU A 215 -8.38 -9.47 -9.21
N GLY A 216 -8.64 -10.34 -10.19
CA GLY A 216 -9.97 -10.88 -10.43
C GLY A 216 -10.50 -11.61 -9.18
N TRP A 217 -9.64 -12.37 -8.50
CA TRP A 217 -9.92 -13.01 -7.22
C TRP A 217 -10.12 -12.04 -6.07
N TRP A 218 -9.34 -10.96 -6.02
CA TRP A 218 -9.32 -9.99 -4.94
C TRP A 218 -10.54 -9.09 -5.03
N ILE A 219 -10.89 -8.63 -6.24
CA ILE A 219 -12.15 -7.95 -6.57
C ILE A 219 -13.35 -8.85 -6.26
N TYR A 220 -13.27 -10.15 -6.57
CA TYR A 220 -14.33 -11.12 -6.28
C TYR A 220 -14.48 -11.47 -4.79
N ILE A 221 -13.38 -11.50 -4.03
CA ILE A 221 -13.38 -11.74 -2.57
C ILE A 221 -13.86 -10.50 -1.79
N TYR A 222 -13.56 -9.29 -2.28
CA TYR A 222 -13.95 -8.04 -1.61
C TYR A 222 -15.38 -7.57 -1.92
N SER A 223 -15.99 -7.99 -3.03
CA SER A 223 -17.35 -7.58 -3.47
C SER A 223 -18.53 -8.29 -2.77
N GLY A 224 -18.35 -8.81 -1.55
CA GLY A 224 -19.48 -9.18 -0.67
C GLY A 224 -20.12 -10.57 -0.90
N PHE A 225 -19.64 -11.40 -1.83
CA PHE A 225 -20.25 -12.72 -2.15
C PHE A 225 -19.86 -13.90 -1.22
N LYS A 226 -19.69 -13.64 0.08
CA LYS A 226 -18.97 -14.52 1.03
C LYS A 226 -19.63 -15.89 1.30
N LYS A 227 -20.95 -16.04 1.22
CA LYS A 227 -21.67 -17.26 1.68
C LYS A 227 -21.83 -18.36 0.61
N ASN A 228 -22.12 -18.00 -0.64
CA ASN A 228 -22.39 -19.00 -1.69
C ASN A 228 -21.11 -19.57 -2.32
N PHE A 229 -20.03 -18.79 -2.35
CA PHE A 229 -18.79 -19.22 -3.00
C PHE A 229 -17.98 -20.24 -2.18
N TYR A 230 -18.02 -20.17 -0.84
CA TYR A 230 -17.32 -21.17 0.01
C TYR A 230 -17.85 -22.59 -0.21
N LYS A 231 -19.17 -22.74 -0.41
CA LYS A 231 -19.80 -24.02 -0.78
C LYS A 231 -19.37 -24.48 -2.18
N LEU A 232 -19.17 -23.54 -3.11
CA LEU A 232 -18.72 -23.83 -4.48
C LEU A 232 -17.24 -24.29 -4.51
N LEU A 233 -16.37 -23.62 -3.75
CA LEU A 233 -14.95 -23.96 -3.61
C LEU A 233 -14.73 -25.34 -2.98
N GLN A 234 -15.56 -25.74 -2.01
CA GLN A 234 -15.48 -27.08 -1.41
C GLN A 234 -15.81 -28.20 -2.41
N LYS A 235 -16.63 -27.92 -3.42
CA LYS A 235 -17.08 -28.93 -4.38
C LYS A 235 -16.11 -29.15 -5.54
N ARG A 236 -15.32 -28.14 -5.94
CA ARG A 236 -14.61 -28.11 -7.23
C ARG A 236 -13.08 -28.22 -7.18
N PHE A 237 -12.45 -28.02 -6.03
CA PHE A 237 -10.97 -27.98 -5.94
C PHE A 237 -10.32 -29.17 -5.21
N PRO A 238 -9.06 -29.53 -5.55
CA PRO A 238 -8.29 -30.58 -4.87
C PRO A 238 -8.02 -30.27 -3.39
N ASN A 239 -7.80 -31.33 -2.60
CA ASN A 239 -7.67 -31.24 -1.14
C ASN A 239 -6.51 -30.36 -0.64
N TRP A 240 -5.44 -30.21 -1.42
CA TRP A 240 -4.30 -29.37 -1.05
C TRP A 240 -4.64 -27.87 -1.15
N MET A 241 -5.34 -27.44 -2.21
CA MET A 241 -5.84 -26.05 -2.33
C MET A 241 -6.84 -25.73 -1.23
N LYS A 242 -7.73 -26.66 -0.88
CA LYS A 242 -8.67 -26.50 0.26
C LYS A 242 -7.95 -26.29 1.60
N ARG A 243 -6.77 -26.89 1.80
CA ARG A 243 -5.95 -26.65 3.01
C ARG A 243 -5.31 -25.27 2.97
N TYR A 244 -4.79 -24.85 1.82
CA TYR A 244 -4.21 -23.51 1.64
C TYR A 244 -5.23 -22.39 1.88
N PHE A 245 -6.42 -22.51 1.28
CA PHE A 245 -7.53 -21.59 1.49
C PHE A 245 -8.00 -21.50 2.95
N ARG A 246 -8.07 -22.63 3.67
CA ARG A 246 -8.42 -22.62 5.09
C ARG A 246 -7.39 -21.89 5.94
N LYS A 247 -6.10 -22.02 5.59
CA LYS A 247 -5.00 -21.31 6.26
C LYS A 247 -5.06 -19.81 5.96
N PHE A 248 -5.25 -19.44 4.69
CA PHE A 248 -5.40 -18.05 4.24
C PHE A 248 -6.64 -17.36 4.86
N MET A 249 -7.79 -18.04 4.89
CA MET A 249 -9.02 -17.50 5.49
C MET A 249 -8.97 -17.38 7.03
N ARG A 250 -8.15 -18.19 7.71
CA ARG A 250 -7.89 -17.99 9.16
C ARG A 250 -7.08 -16.72 9.40
N ILE A 251 -6.08 -16.46 8.56
CA ILE A 251 -5.28 -15.23 8.60
C ILE A 251 -6.15 -14.02 8.29
N ALA A 252 -7.08 -14.13 7.33
CA ALA A 252 -8.00 -13.07 6.96
C ALA A 252 -9.21 -12.88 7.91
N ARG A 253 -9.45 -13.78 8.87
CA ARG A 253 -10.48 -13.64 9.93
C ARG A 253 -9.93 -13.15 11.27
N LEU A 254 -8.62 -13.11 11.42
CA LEU A 254 -7.94 -12.54 12.58
C LEU A 254 -7.61 -11.05 12.38
N ARG A 255 -8.27 -10.39 11.42
CA ARG A 255 -8.27 -8.94 11.18
C ARG A 255 -9.71 -8.44 11.13
#